data_AF-A0A961BWJ7-F1
#
_entry.id   AF-A0A961BWJ7-F1
#
_cell.length_a   1.000
_cell.length_b   1.000
_cell.length_c   1.000
_cell.angle_alpha   90.00
_cell.angle_beta   90.00
_cell.angle_gamma   90.00
#
_symmetry.space_group_name_H-M   'P 1'
#
loop_
_entity.id
_entity.type
_entity.pdbx_description
1 polymer ?
#
loop_
_entity_poly.entity_id
_entity_poly.type
_entity_poly.pdbx_seq_one_letter_code
_entity_poly.pdbx_strand_id
1 'polypeptide(L)'
;PLPVRTLEPPELVDVLRRLGLRTLGDLAALDAADVVARFGVDGQRAHRLAAGLDEHPPATTDPPADLVVAAELDPPAERVDTAAFTAKVLADELLAGLERLALTCTRVAVFAETEHGETIERLWRHEGGLDAAALTDRVRWQLDGWLNGSAARRPTSGIALLRLAPDEVIPAVGRQLGFWGAEAAAADRAARALARVQGLLGADAARVPEWVGGRGPGDQVRLVPAHAVDLASSSRATTPATLPAPWPGQVPPPSPANVHPTPIPAMLVDVDGAPVQVSGRGMASAAPARLAIGVEGTGRGDAPPVPAGAWRDVVAWAGPWPCEERWWDEASRRRRARVQVVTDEAHAHLVVLEGGRWWIEATYD
;
A
#
# COMPACT_ATOMS: atom_id res chain seq x y z
N PRO A 1 55.53 -29.54 -8.24
CA PRO A 1 54.19 -29.59 -7.59
C PRO A 1 54.07 -28.41 -6.61
N LEU A 2 52.94 -27.71 -6.57
CA LEU A 2 52.73 -26.56 -5.68
C LEU A 2 52.50 -27.04 -4.23
N PRO A 3 53.10 -26.41 -3.21
CA PRO A 3 52.99 -26.87 -1.82
C PRO A 3 51.70 -26.37 -1.15
N VAL A 4 51.10 -27.15 -0.24
CA VAL A 4 49.87 -26.74 0.50
C VAL A 4 50.03 -25.48 1.34
N ARG A 5 51.27 -25.05 1.63
CA ARG A 5 51.57 -23.81 2.37
C ARG A 5 51.15 -22.52 1.66
N THR A 6 50.72 -22.61 0.40
CA THR A 6 50.17 -21.47 -0.35
C THR A 6 48.67 -21.26 -0.12
N LEU A 7 48.02 -22.16 0.62
CA LEU A 7 46.59 -22.06 0.96
C LEU A 7 46.40 -21.31 2.27
N GLU A 8 45.21 -20.78 2.46
CA GLU A 8 44.73 -20.19 3.71
C GLU A 8 43.48 -20.94 4.18
N PRO A 9 43.20 -21.00 5.50
CA PRO A 9 43.95 -20.38 6.60
C PRO A 9 45.17 -21.22 7.09
N PRO A 10 46.17 -20.62 7.77
CA PRO A 10 47.41 -21.30 8.20
C PRO A 10 47.17 -22.51 9.12
N GLU A 11 46.13 -22.48 9.95
CA GLU A 11 45.77 -23.56 10.86
C GLU A 11 45.37 -24.81 10.09
N LEU A 12 44.66 -24.65 8.97
CA LEU A 12 44.29 -25.74 8.07
C LEU A 12 45.56 -26.32 7.42
N VAL A 13 46.46 -25.48 6.93
CA VAL A 13 47.74 -25.89 6.33
C VAL A 13 48.55 -26.76 7.29
N ASP A 14 48.64 -26.36 8.56
CA ASP A 14 49.38 -27.11 9.57
C ASP A 14 48.79 -28.51 9.80
N VAL A 15 47.46 -28.62 9.82
CA VAL A 15 46.79 -29.92 9.96
C VAL A 15 47.01 -30.79 8.70
N LEU A 16 46.89 -30.22 7.51
CA LEU A 16 47.14 -30.94 6.24
C LEU A 16 48.57 -31.49 6.18
N ARG A 17 49.57 -30.70 6.61
CA ARG A 17 50.97 -31.15 6.66
C ARG A 17 51.19 -32.27 7.66
N ARG A 18 50.54 -32.21 8.83
CA ARG A 18 50.58 -33.29 9.84
C ARG A 18 49.93 -34.59 9.35
N LEU A 19 48.94 -34.48 8.47
CA LEU A 19 48.29 -35.61 7.79
C LEU A 19 49.09 -36.14 6.60
N GLY A 20 50.24 -35.53 6.28
CA GLY A 20 51.12 -35.97 5.20
C GLY A 20 50.79 -35.38 3.82
N LEU A 21 49.77 -34.53 3.71
CA LEU A 21 49.40 -33.82 2.48
C LEU A 21 50.34 -32.62 2.32
N ARG A 22 51.27 -32.70 1.38
CA ARG A 22 52.35 -31.70 1.22
C ARG A 22 52.18 -30.85 -0.01
N THR A 23 51.45 -31.33 -1.01
CA THR A 23 51.22 -30.65 -2.27
C THR A 23 49.73 -30.39 -2.51
N LEU A 24 49.42 -29.36 -3.31
CA LEU A 24 48.05 -29.09 -3.76
C LEU A 24 47.46 -30.30 -4.50
N GLY A 25 48.29 -31.05 -5.25
CA GLY A 25 47.84 -32.28 -5.90
C GLY A 25 47.40 -33.36 -4.91
N ASP A 26 48.08 -33.46 -3.76
CA ASP A 26 47.70 -34.41 -2.70
C ASP A 26 46.32 -34.08 -2.13
N LEU A 27 46.03 -32.78 -1.93
CA LEU A 27 44.74 -32.31 -1.44
C LEU A 27 43.65 -32.45 -2.50
N ALA A 28 43.93 -32.09 -3.75
CA ALA A 28 42.99 -32.16 -4.87
C ALA A 28 42.59 -33.60 -5.23
N ALA A 29 43.45 -34.57 -4.94
CA ALA A 29 43.18 -35.99 -5.16
C ALA A 29 42.22 -36.62 -4.14
N LEU A 30 41.91 -35.93 -3.03
CA LEU A 30 40.95 -36.40 -2.04
C LEU A 30 39.51 -36.16 -2.52
N ASP A 31 38.58 -36.98 -2.01
CA ASP A 31 37.16 -36.75 -2.23
C ASP A 31 36.71 -35.44 -1.55
N ALA A 32 35.97 -34.61 -2.29
CA ALA A 32 35.53 -33.31 -1.80
C ALA A 32 34.60 -33.43 -0.58
N ALA A 33 33.76 -34.46 -0.51
CA ALA A 33 32.86 -34.69 0.62
C ALA A 33 33.64 -35.01 1.90
N ASP A 34 34.71 -35.81 1.80
CA ASP A 34 35.57 -36.15 2.93
C ASP A 34 36.34 -34.93 3.46
N VAL A 35 36.84 -34.08 2.56
CA VAL A 35 37.52 -32.84 2.95
C VAL A 35 36.54 -31.88 3.63
N VAL A 36 35.32 -31.71 3.09
CA VAL A 36 34.27 -30.88 3.70
C VAL A 36 33.85 -31.44 5.06
N ALA A 37 33.66 -32.76 5.18
CA ALA A 37 33.25 -33.39 6.43
C ALA A 37 34.30 -33.19 7.55
N ARG A 38 35.59 -33.14 7.18
CA ARG A 38 36.69 -33.04 8.15
C ARG A 38 37.12 -31.61 8.48
N PHE A 39 36.99 -30.69 7.52
CA PHE A 39 37.57 -29.35 7.58
C PHE A 39 36.56 -28.22 7.27
N GLY A 40 35.29 -28.55 7.01
CA GLY A 40 34.23 -27.59 6.78
C GLY A 40 34.45 -26.72 5.54
N VAL A 41 33.97 -25.48 5.62
CA VAL A 41 33.99 -24.49 4.51
C VAL A 41 35.43 -24.14 4.12
N ASP A 42 36.34 -24.02 5.07
CA ASP A 42 37.76 -23.73 4.80
C ASP A 42 38.42 -24.88 4.02
N GLY A 43 38.10 -26.12 4.38
CA GLY A 43 38.51 -27.30 3.63
C GLY A 43 37.95 -27.34 2.21
N GLN A 44 36.67 -26.99 2.05
CA GLN A 44 36.01 -26.92 0.76
C GLN A 44 36.71 -25.90 -0.16
N ARG A 45 36.98 -24.70 0.35
CA ARG A 45 37.68 -23.64 -0.38
C ARG A 45 39.10 -24.08 -0.76
N ALA A 46 39.84 -24.64 0.19
CA ALA A 46 41.19 -25.15 -0.02
C ALA A 46 41.26 -26.26 -1.08
N HIS A 47 40.30 -27.20 -1.07
CA HIS A 47 40.19 -28.27 -2.07
C HIS A 47 39.88 -27.74 -3.47
N ARG A 48 38.93 -26.80 -3.58
CA ARG A 48 38.61 -26.15 -4.87
C ARG A 48 39.81 -25.41 -5.45
N LEU A 49 40.50 -24.62 -4.63
CA LEU A 49 41.73 -23.92 -5.05
C LEU A 49 42.82 -24.91 -5.46
N ALA A 50 43.00 -26.00 -4.71
CA ALA A 50 43.96 -27.04 -5.05
C ALA A 50 43.62 -27.79 -6.36
N ALA A 51 42.33 -27.92 -6.68
CA ALA A 51 41.82 -28.49 -7.92
C ALA A 51 41.76 -27.48 -9.10
N GLY A 52 42.20 -26.23 -8.88
CA GLY A 52 42.17 -25.17 -9.90
C GLY A 52 40.77 -24.65 -10.23
N LEU A 53 39.81 -24.84 -9.34
CA LEU A 53 38.43 -24.35 -9.48
C LEU A 53 38.30 -22.97 -8.83
N ASP A 54 37.98 -21.97 -9.64
CA ASP A 54 37.70 -20.62 -9.18
C ASP A 54 36.44 -20.60 -8.28
N GLU A 55 36.48 -19.79 -7.22
CA GLU A 55 35.34 -19.54 -6.33
C GLU A 55 34.39 -18.50 -6.95
N HIS A 56 34.92 -17.58 -7.75
CA HIS A 56 34.17 -16.48 -8.35
C HIS A 56 34.48 -16.42 -9.85
N PRO A 57 33.91 -17.33 -10.66
CA PRO A 57 34.04 -17.22 -12.11
C PRO A 57 33.64 -15.81 -12.56
N PRO A 58 34.36 -15.20 -13.52
CA PRO A 58 34.05 -13.85 -13.98
C PRO A 58 32.58 -13.76 -14.36
N ALA A 59 31.86 -12.78 -13.82
CA ALA A 59 30.51 -12.50 -14.26
C ALA A 59 30.59 -12.06 -15.73
N THR A 60 30.11 -12.91 -16.63
CA THR A 60 30.07 -12.60 -18.08
C THR A 60 28.81 -11.87 -18.50
N THR A 61 27.94 -11.55 -17.53
CA THR A 61 26.73 -10.76 -17.78
C THR A 61 27.12 -9.29 -17.82
N ASP A 62 26.70 -8.58 -18.87
CA ASP A 62 26.89 -7.15 -18.95
C ASP A 62 26.25 -6.45 -17.73
N PRO A 63 26.90 -5.41 -17.18
CA PRO A 63 26.28 -4.61 -16.15
C PRO A 63 24.97 -3.99 -16.68
N PRO A 64 23.95 -3.78 -15.82
CA PRO A 64 22.71 -3.14 -16.24
C PRO A 64 23.00 -1.79 -16.92
N ALA A 65 22.29 -1.49 -18.00
CA ALA A 65 22.42 -0.22 -18.69
C ALA A 65 22.08 0.94 -17.73
N ASP A 66 22.93 1.96 -17.69
CA ASP A 66 22.62 3.20 -16.98
C ASP A 66 21.57 3.97 -17.78
N LEU A 67 20.37 4.05 -17.22
CA LEU A 67 19.21 4.72 -17.82
C LEU A 67 18.88 6.03 -17.09
N VAL A 68 19.70 6.45 -16.13
CA VAL A 68 19.51 7.72 -15.43
C VAL A 68 19.92 8.85 -16.36
N VAL A 69 19.05 9.85 -16.47
CA VAL A 69 19.34 11.08 -17.24
C VAL A 69 19.33 12.27 -16.29
N ALA A 70 20.25 13.21 -16.51
CA ALA A 70 20.37 14.40 -15.68
C ALA A 70 20.86 15.60 -16.50
N ALA A 71 20.47 16.79 -16.06
CA ALA A 71 20.95 18.04 -16.61
C ALA A 71 21.24 19.05 -15.49
N GLU A 72 22.41 19.69 -15.60
CA GLU A 72 22.73 20.88 -14.84
C GLU A 72 22.03 22.09 -15.46
N LEU A 73 21.53 22.97 -14.60
CA LEU A 73 20.84 24.19 -14.96
C LEU A 73 21.77 25.36 -14.63
N ASP A 74 22.41 25.91 -15.64
CA ASP A 74 23.27 27.11 -15.54
C ASP A 74 22.75 28.23 -16.45
N PRO A 75 22.18 29.32 -15.90
CA PRO A 75 22.06 29.61 -14.46
C PRO A 75 21.00 28.73 -13.75
N PRO A 76 21.07 28.58 -12.41
CA PRO A 76 20.07 27.83 -11.64
C PRO A 76 18.64 28.32 -11.90
N ALA A 77 17.72 27.39 -12.11
CA ALA A 77 16.35 27.71 -12.47
C ALA A 77 15.54 28.19 -11.25
N GLU A 78 15.26 29.48 -11.18
CA GLU A 78 14.35 30.06 -10.18
C GLU A 78 12.87 29.84 -10.51
N ARG A 79 12.57 29.58 -11.78
CA ARG A 79 11.21 29.41 -12.31
C ARG A 79 10.95 27.97 -12.73
N VAL A 80 9.76 27.48 -12.39
CA VAL A 80 9.27 26.15 -12.78
C VAL A 80 9.31 25.95 -14.31
N ASP A 81 8.92 26.96 -15.10
CA ASP A 81 8.87 26.86 -16.57
C ASP A 81 10.24 26.55 -17.18
N THR A 82 11.31 27.16 -16.65
CA THR A 82 12.68 26.95 -17.12
C THR A 82 13.13 25.52 -16.86
N ALA A 83 12.92 25.01 -15.64
CA ALA A 83 13.26 23.65 -15.30
C ALA A 83 12.39 22.62 -16.03
N ALA A 84 11.11 22.93 -16.28
CA ALA A 84 10.20 22.08 -17.03
C ALA A 84 10.59 21.95 -18.51
N PHE A 85 11.18 22.99 -19.11
CA PHE A 85 11.71 22.92 -20.46
C PHE A 85 12.87 21.90 -20.55
N THR A 86 13.82 21.98 -19.62
CA THR A 86 14.91 20.99 -19.51
C THR A 86 14.38 19.59 -19.19
N ALA A 87 13.35 19.50 -18.34
CA ALA A 87 12.69 18.25 -18.01
C ALA A 87 12.11 17.54 -19.25
N LYS A 88 11.61 18.29 -20.25
CA LYS A 88 11.12 17.69 -21.49
C LYS A 88 12.22 17.00 -22.28
N VAL A 89 13.39 17.62 -22.35
CA VAL A 89 14.57 17.05 -23.01
C VAL A 89 15.01 15.77 -22.31
N LEU A 90 15.13 15.81 -20.98
CA LEU A 90 15.45 14.62 -20.18
C LEU A 90 14.39 13.52 -20.34
N ALA A 91 13.12 13.88 -20.37
CA ALA A 91 12.03 12.91 -20.56
C ALA A 91 12.12 12.22 -21.92
N ASP A 92 12.41 12.96 -23.00
CA ASP A 92 12.64 12.38 -24.33
C ASP A 92 13.87 11.46 -24.36
N GLU A 93 14.96 11.88 -23.73
CA GLU A 93 16.20 11.10 -23.64
C GLU A 93 16.01 9.77 -22.88
N LEU A 94 15.34 9.83 -21.72
CA LEU A 94 15.01 8.65 -20.91
C LEU A 94 14.18 7.65 -21.72
N LEU A 95 13.12 8.13 -22.38
CA LEU A 95 12.22 7.26 -23.15
C LEU A 95 12.92 6.66 -24.36
N ALA A 96 13.76 7.42 -25.06
CA ALA A 96 14.60 6.90 -26.13
C ALA A 96 15.58 5.83 -25.62
N GLY A 97 16.12 6.00 -24.41
CA GLY A 97 16.96 5.01 -23.75
C GLY A 97 16.23 3.70 -23.47
N LEU A 98 15.02 3.78 -22.91
CA LEU A 98 14.16 2.63 -22.66
C LEU A 98 13.75 1.92 -23.95
N GLU A 99 13.39 2.68 -24.99
CA GLU A 99 12.97 2.14 -26.28
C GLU A 99 14.08 1.34 -26.96
N ARG A 100 15.33 1.83 -26.94
CA ARG A 100 16.49 1.10 -27.50
C ARG A 100 16.72 -0.27 -26.87
N LEU A 101 16.27 -0.46 -25.64
CA LEU A 101 16.38 -1.71 -24.88
C LEU A 101 15.10 -2.53 -24.90
N ALA A 102 14.07 -2.11 -25.65
CA ALA A 102 12.74 -2.70 -25.63
C ALA A 102 12.11 -2.76 -24.22
N LEU A 103 12.31 -1.69 -23.44
CA LEU A 103 11.84 -1.53 -22.08
C LEU A 103 10.77 -0.43 -21.99
N THR A 104 9.97 -0.48 -20.93
CA THR A 104 9.09 0.62 -20.48
C THR A 104 9.24 0.80 -18.98
N CYS A 105 8.96 2.00 -18.49
CA CYS A 105 9.09 2.35 -17.08
C CYS A 105 7.70 2.52 -16.46
N THR A 106 7.42 1.79 -15.38
CA THR A 106 6.17 1.89 -14.60
C THR A 106 6.31 2.81 -13.39
N ARG A 107 7.55 3.07 -12.95
CA ARG A 107 7.84 4.01 -11.87
C ARG A 107 9.12 4.78 -12.13
N VAL A 108 9.04 6.11 -12.09
CA VAL A 108 10.17 7.02 -12.32
C VAL A 108 10.37 7.91 -11.10
N ALA A 109 11.62 8.03 -10.67
CA ALA A 109 12.04 8.96 -9.66
C ALA A 109 12.43 10.29 -10.31
N VAL A 110 11.87 11.37 -9.79
CA VAL A 110 12.21 12.74 -10.18
C VAL A 110 12.99 13.36 -9.02
N PHE A 111 14.20 13.80 -9.31
CA PHE A 111 15.11 14.42 -8.37
C PHE A 111 15.41 15.85 -8.82
N ALA A 112 15.41 16.78 -7.87
CA ALA A 112 15.93 18.12 -8.09
C ALA A 112 16.79 18.57 -6.90
N GLU A 113 17.85 19.30 -7.20
CA GLU A 113 18.79 19.85 -6.23
C GLU A 113 19.00 21.34 -6.50
N THR A 114 19.05 22.15 -5.45
CA THR A 114 19.31 23.58 -5.55
C THR A 114 20.80 23.91 -5.44
N GLU A 115 21.19 25.12 -5.81
CA GLU A 115 22.58 25.59 -5.68
C GLU A 115 23.10 25.53 -4.23
N HIS A 116 22.21 25.64 -3.25
CA HIS A 116 22.54 25.51 -1.83
C HIS A 116 22.52 24.06 -1.31
N GLY A 117 22.36 23.06 -2.18
CA GLY A 117 22.38 21.63 -1.85
C GLY A 117 21.08 21.10 -1.22
N GLU A 118 19.97 21.85 -1.32
CA GLU A 118 18.66 21.36 -0.89
C GLU A 118 18.11 20.40 -1.94
N THR A 119 17.59 19.24 -1.52
CA THR A 119 17.12 18.21 -2.45
C THR A 119 15.64 17.90 -2.26
N ILE A 120 14.99 17.57 -3.37
CA ILE A 120 13.66 16.93 -3.36
C ILE A 120 13.69 15.71 -4.27
N GLU A 121 13.14 14.62 -3.76
CA GLU A 121 12.93 13.37 -4.50
C GLU A 121 11.46 12.98 -4.41
N ARG A 122 10.90 12.50 -5.52
CA ARG A 122 9.61 11.83 -5.50
C ARG A 122 9.52 10.75 -6.56
N LEU A 123 8.98 9.60 -6.16
CA LEU A 123 8.61 8.52 -7.06
C LEU A 123 7.21 8.76 -7.63
N TRP A 124 7.11 8.65 -8.95
CA TRP A 124 5.86 8.73 -9.70
C TRP A 124 5.59 7.41 -10.40
N ARG A 125 4.45 6.80 -10.09
CA ARG A 125 3.97 5.62 -10.82
C ARG A 125 3.14 6.05 -12.03
N HIS A 126 3.29 5.34 -13.14
CA HIS A 126 2.56 5.53 -14.38
C HIS A 126 2.09 4.19 -14.94
N GLU A 127 0.83 4.13 -15.38
CA GLU A 127 0.19 2.90 -15.89
C GLU A 127 -0.18 3.15 -17.37
N GLY A 128 0.69 2.76 -18.30
CA GLY A 128 0.54 2.99 -19.75
C GLY A 128 1.89 3.29 -20.41
N GLY A 129 1.88 3.64 -21.71
CA GLY A 129 3.09 4.20 -22.34
C GLY A 129 3.46 5.48 -21.59
N LEU A 130 4.58 5.48 -20.87
CA LEU A 130 5.15 6.69 -20.30
C LEU A 130 5.53 7.57 -21.47
N ASP A 131 4.78 8.64 -21.71
CA ASP A 131 5.11 9.61 -22.73
C ASP A 131 5.85 10.80 -22.13
N ALA A 132 6.64 11.48 -22.95
CA ALA A 132 7.49 12.56 -22.48
C ALA A 132 6.67 13.73 -21.93
N ALA A 133 5.48 13.98 -22.45
CA ALA A 133 4.62 15.07 -22.01
C ALA A 133 4.10 14.82 -20.59
N ALA A 134 3.62 13.61 -20.31
CA ALA A 134 3.17 13.18 -18.99
C ALA A 134 4.31 13.25 -17.97
N LEU A 135 5.51 12.77 -18.34
CA LEU A 135 6.67 12.85 -17.46
C LEU A 135 7.08 14.30 -17.18
N THR A 136 7.12 15.15 -18.21
CA THR A 136 7.39 16.59 -18.06
C THR A 136 6.38 17.26 -17.14
N ASP A 137 5.10 16.93 -17.26
CA ASP A 137 4.06 17.45 -16.36
C ASP A 137 4.28 17.00 -14.91
N ARG A 138 4.73 15.77 -14.66
CA ARG A 138 5.07 15.31 -13.29
C ARG A 138 6.22 16.11 -12.70
N VAL A 139 7.28 16.33 -13.49
CA VAL A 139 8.41 17.15 -13.06
C VAL A 139 7.94 18.56 -12.75
N ARG A 140 7.22 19.20 -13.67
CA ARG A 140 6.65 20.53 -13.50
C ARG A 140 5.84 20.63 -12.20
N TRP A 141 4.97 19.66 -11.92
CA TRP A 141 4.15 19.65 -10.69
C TRP A 141 4.98 19.48 -9.42
N GLN A 142 5.97 18.61 -9.44
CA GLN A 142 6.86 18.42 -8.30
C GLN A 142 7.63 19.70 -7.98
N LEU A 143 8.16 20.35 -9.02
CA LEU A 143 8.90 21.61 -8.87
C LEU A 143 7.99 22.76 -8.44
N ASP A 144 6.76 22.84 -8.95
CA ASP A 144 5.78 23.85 -8.53
C ASP A 144 5.45 23.74 -7.05
N GLY A 145 5.16 22.52 -6.57
CA GLY A 145 4.88 22.28 -5.14
C GLY A 145 6.06 22.58 -4.22
N TRP A 146 7.30 22.51 -4.74
CA TRP A 146 8.51 22.82 -3.97
C TRP A 146 8.85 24.32 -4.01
N LEU A 147 8.95 24.91 -5.21
CA LEU A 147 9.31 26.32 -5.41
C LEU A 147 8.23 27.30 -4.91
N ASN A 148 6.96 26.89 -4.96
CA ASN A 148 5.81 27.71 -4.52
C ASN A 148 5.16 27.20 -3.22
N GLY A 149 5.81 26.25 -2.53
CA GLY A 149 5.34 25.70 -1.26
C GLY A 149 5.45 26.68 -0.06
N SER A 150 5.03 26.23 1.12
CA SER A 150 5.15 27.00 2.36
C SER A 150 6.59 27.42 2.64
N ALA A 151 6.83 28.57 3.30
CA ALA A 151 8.17 29.07 3.62
C ALA A 151 9.09 28.06 4.35
N ALA A 152 8.52 27.11 5.10
CA ALA A 152 9.28 26.05 5.77
C ALA A 152 9.79 24.92 4.84
N ARG A 153 9.26 24.82 3.61
CA ARG A 153 9.57 23.77 2.63
C ARG A 153 10.10 24.32 1.30
N ARG A 154 9.97 25.63 1.09
CA ARG A 154 10.44 26.32 -0.09
C ARG A 154 11.97 26.36 -0.08
N PRO A 155 12.65 26.03 -1.19
CA PRO A 155 14.10 26.11 -1.25
C PRO A 155 14.59 27.56 -1.20
N THR A 156 15.83 27.75 -0.80
CA THR A 156 16.49 29.05 -0.61
C THR A 156 17.26 29.54 -1.84
N SER A 157 17.43 28.69 -2.85
CA SER A 157 18.10 29.01 -4.13
C SER A 157 17.38 28.36 -5.33
N GLY A 158 17.81 28.72 -6.54
CA GLY A 158 17.33 28.11 -7.78
C GLY A 158 17.77 26.67 -7.92
N ILE A 159 17.07 25.91 -8.77
CA ILE A 159 17.36 24.51 -9.05
C ILE A 159 18.61 24.44 -9.94
N ALA A 160 19.68 23.81 -9.47
CA ALA A 160 20.95 23.66 -10.19
C ALA A 160 21.07 22.31 -10.91
N LEU A 161 20.35 21.27 -10.45
CA LEU A 161 20.37 19.94 -11.06
C LEU A 161 18.97 19.35 -11.12
N LEU A 162 18.64 18.74 -12.25
CA LEU A 162 17.45 17.92 -12.45
C LEU A 162 17.86 16.53 -12.93
N ARG A 163 17.29 15.48 -12.33
CA ARG A 163 17.57 14.08 -12.69
C ARG A 163 16.29 13.25 -12.73
N LEU A 164 16.17 12.42 -13.76
CA LEU A 164 15.10 11.42 -13.92
C LEU A 164 15.74 10.04 -13.89
N ALA A 165 15.32 9.20 -12.95
CA ALA A 165 15.82 7.84 -12.84
C ALA A 165 14.64 6.85 -12.98
N PRO A 166 14.68 5.92 -13.94
CA PRO A 166 13.70 4.86 -13.99
C PRO A 166 13.96 3.91 -12.80
N ASP A 167 12.93 3.70 -11.99
CA ASP A 167 13.03 2.91 -10.76
C ASP A 167 12.41 1.50 -10.93
N GLU A 168 11.32 1.40 -11.69
CA GLU A 168 10.69 0.12 -12.03
C GLU A 168 10.56 -0.01 -13.55
N VAL A 169 11.36 -0.91 -14.13
CA VAL A 169 11.47 -1.11 -15.57
C VAL A 169 11.04 -2.52 -15.94
N ILE A 170 10.21 -2.63 -16.97
CA ILE A 170 9.67 -3.90 -17.45
C ILE A 170 9.83 -4.01 -18.97
N PRO A 171 9.83 -5.22 -19.56
CA PRO A 171 9.82 -5.37 -21.01
C PRO A 171 8.60 -4.69 -21.65
N ALA A 172 8.82 -4.00 -22.78
CA ALA A 172 7.77 -3.34 -23.54
C ALA A 172 6.97 -4.38 -24.36
N VAL A 173 6.05 -5.09 -23.72
CA VAL A 173 5.21 -6.15 -24.34
C VAL A 173 4.01 -5.61 -25.14
N GLY A 174 3.88 -4.28 -25.26
CA GLY A 174 2.74 -3.61 -25.90
C GLY A 174 1.48 -3.62 -25.01
N ARG A 175 0.59 -2.63 -25.22
CA ARG A 175 -0.72 -2.56 -24.55
C ARG A 175 -1.83 -2.66 -25.60
N GLN A 176 -2.80 -3.54 -25.38
CA GLN A 176 -4.02 -3.55 -26.18
C GLN A 176 -4.87 -2.33 -25.80
N LEU A 177 -5.12 -1.44 -26.76
CA LEU A 177 -6.05 -0.32 -26.57
C LEU A 177 -7.49 -0.83 -26.54
N GLY A 178 -8.32 -0.25 -25.67
CA GLY A 178 -9.74 -0.56 -25.61
C GLY A 178 -10.42 -0.25 -26.94
N PHE A 179 -11.27 -1.17 -27.40
CA PHE A 179 -11.96 -1.07 -28.70
C PHE A 179 -12.95 0.11 -28.77
N TRP A 180 -13.41 0.60 -27.62
CA TRP A 180 -14.36 1.70 -27.49
C TRP A 180 -13.68 2.94 -26.87
N GLY A 181 -13.00 3.73 -27.70
CA GLY A 181 -12.13 4.84 -27.27
C GLY A 181 -12.79 5.97 -26.46
N ALA A 182 -14.12 6.06 -26.39
CA ALA A 182 -14.82 7.10 -25.64
C ALA A 182 -14.76 6.89 -24.11
N GLU A 183 -14.83 5.63 -23.66
CA GLU A 183 -14.81 5.28 -22.24
C GLU A 183 -13.40 5.40 -21.66
N ALA A 184 -12.39 4.97 -22.43
CA ALA A 184 -10.98 5.22 -22.12
C ALA A 184 -10.67 6.73 -22.04
N ALA A 185 -11.18 7.54 -22.98
CA ALA A 185 -10.99 8.99 -22.95
C ALA A 185 -11.71 9.68 -21.76
N ALA A 186 -12.80 9.11 -21.25
CA ALA A 186 -13.47 9.60 -20.03
C ALA A 186 -12.64 9.27 -18.78
N ALA A 187 -12.15 8.04 -18.67
CA ALA A 187 -11.25 7.61 -17.59
C ALA A 187 -9.96 8.45 -17.55
N ASP A 188 -9.33 8.69 -18.71
CA ASP A 188 -8.13 9.53 -18.82
C ASP A 188 -8.40 10.99 -18.43
N ARG A 189 -9.60 11.52 -18.73
CA ARG A 189 -10.00 12.87 -18.27
C ARG A 189 -10.22 12.92 -16.77
N ALA A 190 -10.86 11.90 -16.19
CA ALA A 190 -11.08 11.80 -14.75
C ALA A 190 -9.75 11.66 -13.98
N ALA A 191 -8.84 10.80 -14.44
CA ALA A 191 -7.50 10.65 -13.87
C ALA A 191 -6.72 11.97 -13.91
N ARG A 192 -6.74 12.70 -15.03
CA ARG A 192 -6.14 14.04 -15.13
C ARG A 192 -6.80 15.06 -14.21
N ALA A 193 -8.12 15.01 -14.03
CA ALA A 193 -8.82 15.91 -13.12
C ALA A 193 -8.44 15.65 -11.65
N LEU A 194 -8.41 14.39 -11.23
CA LEU A 194 -7.98 13.98 -9.89
C LEU A 194 -6.51 14.37 -9.63
N ALA A 195 -5.64 14.16 -10.62
CA ALA A 195 -4.24 14.58 -10.54
C ALA A 195 -4.10 16.09 -10.36
N ARG A 196 -4.91 16.91 -11.06
CA ARG A 196 -4.95 18.37 -10.86
C ARG A 196 -5.41 18.77 -9.45
N VAL A 197 -6.47 18.13 -8.95
CA VAL A 197 -6.97 18.38 -7.58
C VAL A 197 -5.89 18.06 -6.54
N GLN A 198 -5.18 16.93 -6.68
CA GLN A 198 -4.09 16.56 -5.79
C GLN A 198 -2.87 17.48 -5.91
N GLY A 199 -2.60 18.01 -7.11
CA GLY A 199 -1.55 19.01 -7.31
C GLY A 199 -1.83 20.32 -6.56
N LEU A 200 -3.08 20.79 -6.61
CA LEU A 200 -3.49 22.05 -5.97
C LEU A 200 -3.67 21.94 -4.45
N LEU A 201 -4.22 20.84 -3.97
CA LEU A 201 -4.68 20.69 -2.58
C LEU A 201 -3.85 19.67 -1.78
N GLY A 202 -2.86 19.05 -2.39
CA GLY A 202 -2.02 18.03 -1.79
C GLY A 202 -2.52 16.60 -2.03
N ALA A 203 -1.64 15.65 -1.74
CA ALA A 203 -1.81 14.23 -2.05
C ALA A 203 -3.10 13.60 -1.46
N ASP A 204 -3.51 14.07 -0.29
CA ASP A 204 -4.67 13.58 0.46
C ASP A 204 -6.01 14.19 0.04
N ALA A 205 -6.00 15.19 -0.84
CA ALA A 205 -7.19 15.93 -1.25
C ALA A 205 -8.12 15.16 -2.20
N ALA A 206 -7.59 14.11 -2.85
CA ALA A 206 -8.40 13.17 -3.60
C ALA A 206 -8.05 11.74 -3.18
N ARG A 207 -9.07 11.01 -2.74
CA ARG A 207 -8.97 9.62 -2.29
C ARG A 207 -9.99 8.78 -3.03
N VAL A 208 -9.67 7.50 -3.18
CA VAL A 208 -10.56 6.52 -3.80
C VAL A 208 -10.75 5.33 -2.88
N PRO A 209 -11.92 4.67 -2.94
CA PRO A 209 -12.20 3.50 -2.14
C PRO A 209 -11.43 2.28 -2.64
N GLU A 210 -10.78 1.57 -1.73
CA GLU A 210 -10.16 0.27 -1.95
C GLU A 210 -10.84 -0.75 -1.03
N TRP A 211 -11.22 -1.92 -1.58
CA TRP A 211 -11.77 -3.00 -0.79
C TRP A 211 -10.66 -3.67 0.01
N VAL A 212 -10.84 -3.76 1.32
CA VAL A 212 -9.88 -4.41 2.24
C VAL A 212 -10.51 -5.57 3.02
N GLY A 213 -11.82 -5.78 2.86
CA GLY A 213 -12.58 -6.76 3.65
C GLY A 213 -12.78 -6.30 5.10
N GLY A 214 -13.61 -7.00 5.87
CA GLY A 214 -13.87 -6.61 7.25
C GLY A 214 -15.14 -7.21 7.84
N ARG A 215 -15.34 -6.96 9.14
CA ARG A 215 -16.47 -7.49 9.92
C ARG A 215 -17.68 -6.56 9.84
N GLY A 216 -17.47 -5.26 9.98
CA GLY A 216 -18.49 -4.24 9.77
C GLY A 216 -18.44 -3.66 8.35
N PRO A 217 -19.54 -3.04 7.88
CA PRO A 217 -19.54 -2.36 6.58
C PRO A 217 -18.56 -1.17 6.52
N GLY A 218 -18.26 -0.52 7.66
CA GLY A 218 -17.26 0.55 7.72
C GLY A 218 -15.80 0.08 7.65
N ASP A 219 -15.55 -1.20 7.91
CA ASP A 219 -14.20 -1.77 7.84
C ASP A 219 -13.85 -2.25 6.43
N GLN A 220 -14.86 -2.53 5.61
CA GLN A 220 -14.72 -3.21 4.32
C GLN A 220 -14.02 -2.37 3.25
N VAL A 221 -14.02 -1.05 3.40
CA VAL A 221 -13.46 -0.09 2.44
C VAL A 221 -12.51 0.87 3.13
N ARG A 222 -11.34 1.06 2.53
CA ARG A 222 -10.34 2.04 2.96
C ARG A 222 -10.18 3.11 1.89
N LEU A 223 -10.13 4.38 2.31
CA LEU A 223 -9.84 5.49 1.41
C LEU A 223 -8.33 5.70 1.27
N VAL A 224 -7.81 5.40 0.10
CA VAL A 224 -6.39 5.57 -0.23
C VAL A 224 -6.19 6.77 -1.17
N PRO A 225 -5.06 7.50 -1.09
CA PRO A 225 -4.77 8.58 -2.02
C PRO A 225 -4.84 8.12 -3.46
N ALA A 226 -5.52 8.88 -4.33
CA ALA A 226 -5.77 8.47 -5.71
C ALA A 226 -4.50 8.24 -6.55
N HIS A 227 -3.36 8.84 -6.16
CA HIS A 227 -2.08 8.67 -6.84
C HIS A 227 -1.35 7.38 -6.44
N ALA A 228 -1.81 6.71 -5.38
CA ALA A 228 -1.21 5.48 -4.86
C ALA A 228 -1.81 4.21 -5.47
N VAL A 229 -2.89 4.35 -6.27
CA VAL A 229 -3.60 3.23 -6.89
C VAL A 229 -3.86 3.52 -8.37
N ASP A 230 -3.99 2.45 -9.15
CA ASP A 230 -4.37 2.54 -10.55
C ASP A 230 -5.89 2.73 -10.70
N LEU A 231 -6.29 3.88 -11.23
CA LEU A 231 -7.69 4.25 -11.46
C LEU A 231 -8.24 3.69 -12.78
N ALA A 232 -7.37 3.28 -13.70
CA ALA A 232 -7.73 2.83 -15.04
C ALA A 232 -7.85 1.30 -15.15
N SER A 233 -7.20 0.54 -14.25
CA SER A 233 -7.43 -0.91 -14.17
C SER A 233 -8.60 -1.27 -13.26
N SER A 234 -9.42 -2.20 -13.74
CA SER A 234 -10.28 -3.01 -12.88
C SER A 234 -9.41 -4.04 -12.15
N SER A 235 -8.66 -3.60 -11.14
CA SER A 235 -7.87 -4.49 -10.29
C SER A 235 -8.77 -5.48 -9.56
N ARG A 236 -8.24 -6.67 -9.26
CA ARG A 236 -8.92 -7.64 -8.41
C ARG A 236 -9.15 -7.08 -7.01
N ALA A 237 -8.21 -6.30 -6.46
CA ALA A 237 -8.27 -5.74 -5.10
C ALA A 237 -9.40 -4.73 -4.87
N THR A 238 -10.08 -4.28 -5.93
CA THR A 238 -11.22 -3.35 -5.87
C THR A 238 -12.58 -4.07 -5.84
N THR A 239 -12.61 -5.40 -5.67
CA THR A 239 -13.86 -6.19 -5.61
C THR A 239 -13.99 -7.01 -4.31
N PRO A 240 -15.21 -7.25 -3.80
CA PRO A 240 -15.42 -8.04 -2.58
C PRO A 240 -14.96 -9.51 -2.68
N ALA A 241 -14.97 -10.07 -3.91
CA ALA A 241 -14.76 -11.49 -4.15
C ALA A 241 -13.31 -11.97 -3.98
N THR A 242 -12.35 -11.05 -3.91
CA THR A 242 -10.91 -11.32 -4.05
C THR A 242 -10.13 -11.26 -2.74
N LEU A 243 -10.78 -10.85 -1.64
CA LEU A 243 -10.21 -10.89 -0.28
C LEU A 243 -10.99 -11.86 0.63
N PRO A 244 -10.96 -13.19 0.36
CA PRO A 244 -11.61 -14.17 1.20
C PRO A 244 -10.77 -14.44 2.45
N ALA A 245 -10.72 -13.49 3.38
CA ALA A 245 -10.31 -13.77 4.74
C ALA A 245 -11.55 -14.16 5.56
N PRO A 246 -11.45 -15.11 6.51
CA PRO A 246 -12.56 -15.41 7.39
C PRO A 246 -12.80 -14.19 8.29
N TRP A 247 -13.95 -13.54 8.12
CA TRP A 247 -14.42 -12.45 8.97
C TRP A 247 -15.53 -12.97 9.92
N PRO A 248 -15.23 -13.79 10.96
CA PRO A 248 -16.20 -14.11 12.02
C PRO A 248 -17.05 -12.91 12.49
N GLY A 249 -18.38 -13.05 12.48
CA GLY A 249 -19.28 -11.95 12.85
C GLY A 249 -19.42 -10.87 11.76
N GLN A 250 -19.03 -11.16 10.52
CA GLN A 250 -19.35 -10.33 9.36
C GLN A 250 -20.86 -10.22 9.18
N VAL A 251 -21.32 -8.99 8.92
CA VAL A 251 -22.72 -8.73 8.58
C VAL A 251 -23.03 -9.40 7.24
N PRO A 252 -24.08 -10.24 7.14
CA PRO A 252 -24.46 -10.86 5.87
C PRO A 252 -25.01 -9.81 4.90
N PRO A 253 -25.01 -10.10 3.58
CA PRO A 253 -25.68 -9.25 2.60
C PRO A 253 -27.18 -9.09 2.92
N PRO A 254 -27.81 -7.99 2.48
CA PRO A 254 -27.26 -6.93 1.63
C PRO A 254 -26.28 -6.01 2.37
N SER A 255 -25.39 -5.37 1.62
CA SER A 255 -24.56 -4.28 2.16
C SER A 255 -25.39 -3.00 2.25
N PRO A 256 -25.28 -2.23 3.35
CA PRO A 256 -25.99 -0.96 3.47
C PRO A 256 -25.44 0.08 2.50
N ALA A 257 -26.30 0.97 2.00
CA ALA A 257 -25.93 2.04 1.07
C ALA A 257 -25.16 3.18 1.76
N ASN A 258 -25.47 3.46 3.03
CA ASN A 258 -24.85 4.56 3.78
C ASN A 258 -24.25 4.05 5.09
N VAL A 259 -22.93 4.16 5.24
CA VAL A 259 -22.21 3.85 6.49
C VAL A 259 -21.84 5.16 7.18
N HIS A 260 -22.22 5.29 8.46
CA HIS A 260 -21.96 6.51 9.22
C HIS A 260 -20.51 6.54 9.72
N PRO A 261 -19.69 7.57 9.41
CA PRO A 261 -18.31 7.67 9.90
C PRO A 261 -18.22 7.66 11.44
N THR A 262 -19.23 8.27 12.07
CA THR A 262 -19.45 8.20 13.52
C THR A 262 -20.82 7.57 13.75
N PRO A 263 -20.90 6.41 14.43
CA PRO A 263 -22.18 5.78 14.72
C PRO A 263 -23.12 6.72 15.49
N ILE A 264 -24.40 6.75 15.11
CA ILE A 264 -25.39 7.64 15.71
C ILE A 264 -25.97 6.95 16.95
N PRO A 265 -26.01 7.57 18.14
CA PRO A 265 -26.66 6.97 19.31
C PRO A 265 -28.08 6.53 19.00
N ALA A 266 -28.50 5.37 19.51
CA ALA A 266 -29.85 4.87 19.32
C ALA A 266 -30.38 4.17 20.58
N MET A 267 -31.69 3.95 20.60
CA MET A 267 -32.34 3.10 21.58
C MET A 267 -33.19 2.06 20.86
N LEU A 268 -32.98 0.80 21.22
CA LEU A 268 -33.77 -0.33 20.72
C LEU A 268 -34.48 -0.99 21.91
N VAL A 269 -35.81 -0.98 21.89
CA VAL A 269 -36.63 -1.46 23.00
C VAL A 269 -37.61 -2.53 22.52
N ASP A 270 -38.04 -3.38 23.46
CA ASP A 270 -39.10 -4.36 23.23
C ASP A 270 -40.50 -3.75 23.36
N VAL A 271 -41.52 -4.62 23.29
CA VAL A 271 -42.94 -4.24 23.34
C VAL A 271 -43.32 -3.56 24.65
N ASP A 272 -42.64 -3.90 25.75
CA ASP A 272 -42.86 -3.33 27.08
C ASP A 272 -42.06 -2.04 27.29
N GLY A 273 -41.23 -1.64 26.31
CA GLY A 273 -40.36 -0.47 26.38
C GLY A 273 -39.06 -0.71 27.14
N ALA A 274 -38.73 -1.97 27.48
CA ALA A 274 -37.46 -2.31 28.09
C ALA A 274 -36.33 -2.35 27.03
N PRO A 275 -35.11 -1.89 27.34
CA PRO A 275 -33.98 -1.95 26.41
C PRO A 275 -33.65 -3.39 26.00
N VAL A 276 -33.60 -3.66 24.70
CA VAL A 276 -33.15 -4.95 24.17
C VAL A 276 -31.66 -5.11 24.50
N GLN A 277 -31.28 -6.21 25.12
CA GLN A 277 -29.89 -6.56 25.44
C GLN A 277 -29.46 -7.80 24.65
N VAL A 278 -28.16 -8.02 24.51
CA VAL A 278 -27.61 -9.25 23.92
C VAL A 278 -26.72 -9.96 24.93
N SER A 279 -27.09 -11.21 25.24
CA SER A 279 -26.41 -12.03 26.25
C SER A 279 -25.00 -12.45 25.83
N GLY A 280 -24.26 -13.04 26.78
CA GLY A 280 -22.95 -13.69 26.56
C GLY A 280 -22.91 -14.64 25.34
N ARG A 281 -24.03 -15.30 25.07
CA ARG A 281 -24.17 -16.30 24.00
C ARG A 281 -24.70 -15.74 22.68
N GLY A 282 -24.80 -14.41 22.56
CA GLY A 282 -25.31 -13.77 21.33
C GLY A 282 -26.82 -13.91 21.16
N MET A 283 -27.59 -14.08 22.24
CA MET A 283 -29.07 -14.10 22.17
C MET A 283 -29.64 -12.76 22.60
N ALA A 284 -30.61 -12.22 21.85
CA ALA A 284 -31.38 -11.05 22.25
C ALA A 284 -32.27 -11.37 23.46
N SER A 285 -32.43 -10.41 24.37
CA SER A 285 -33.28 -10.56 25.57
C SER A 285 -34.77 -10.62 25.25
N ALA A 286 -35.19 -9.93 24.19
CA ALA A 286 -36.55 -9.87 23.67
C ALA A 286 -36.52 -9.48 22.18
N ALA A 287 -37.66 -9.62 21.49
CA ALA A 287 -37.80 -9.14 20.12
C ALA A 287 -37.79 -7.59 20.10
N PRO A 288 -36.98 -6.95 19.25
CA PRO A 288 -37.05 -5.51 19.03
C PRO A 288 -38.43 -5.09 18.53
N ALA A 289 -39.04 -4.12 19.20
CA ALA A 289 -40.36 -3.60 18.84
C ALA A 289 -40.33 -2.13 18.44
N ARG A 290 -39.45 -1.30 19.04
CA ARG A 290 -39.32 0.12 18.68
C ARG A 290 -37.87 0.56 18.63
N LEU A 291 -37.57 1.45 17.70
CA LEU A 291 -36.27 2.09 17.49
C LEU A 291 -36.43 3.61 17.61
N ALA A 292 -35.54 4.25 18.37
CA ALA A 292 -35.36 5.70 18.35
C ALA A 292 -33.91 6.04 17.98
N ILE A 293 -33.76 6.99 17.05
CA ILE A 293 -32.46 7.48 16.58
C ILE A 293 -32.15 8.79 17.31
N GLY A 294 -30.94 8.89 17.84
CA GLY A 294 -30.51 9.98 18.71
C GLY A 294 -30.91 9.73 20.18
N VAL A 295 -30.01 10.12 21.08
CA VAL A 295 -30.21 10.01 22.53
C VAL A 295 -29.78 11.31 23.18
N GLU A 296 -30.63 11.86 24.04
CA GLU A 296 -30.33 12.99 24.92
C GLU A 296 -29.83 12.51 26.29
N GLY A 297 -28.79 13.18 26.79
CA GLY A 297 -28.13 12.85 28.05
C GLY A 297 -26.77 12.17 27.85
N THR A 298 -25.77 12.58 28.64
CA THR A 298 -24.37 12.17 28.49
C THR A 298 -24.09 10.71 28.91
N GLY A 299 -25.09 10.01 29.45
CA GLY A 299 -24.92 8.71 30.09
C GLY A 299 -23.85 8.73 31.21
N ARG A 300 -23.59 9.90 31.79
CA ARG A 300 -22.57 10.15 32.83
C ARG A 300 -23.19 10.57 34.18
N GLY A 301 -24.45 10.21 34.41
CA GLY A 301 -25.18 10.38 35.67
C GLY A 301 -26.28 9.31 35.80
N ASP A 302 -26.94 9.25 36.96
CA ASP A 302 -27.94 8.21 37.29
C ASP A 302 -29.27 8.32 36.51
N ALA A 303 -29.45 9.38 35.72
CA ALA A 303 -30.64 9.55 34.89
C ALA A 303 -30.57 8.64 33.64
N PRO A 304 -31.63 7.85 33.36
CA PRO A 304 -31.65 6.99 32.19
C PRO A 304 -31.61 7.82 30.90
N PRO A 305 -30.93 7.32 29.84
CA PRO A 305 -30.92 7.97 28.54
C PRO A 305 -32.35 8.11 27.98
N VAL A 306 -32.64 9.27 27.39
CA VAL A 306 -33.95 9.58 26.79
C VAL A 306 -33.78 9.68 25.28
N PRO A 307 -34.71 9.16 24.45
CA PRO A 307 -34.62 9.29 23.01
C PRO A 307 -34.71 10.77 22.59
N ALA A 308 -33.80 11.20 21.71
CA ALA A 308 -33.85 12.54 21.11
C ALA A 308 -34.81 12.58 19.91
N GLY A 309 -34.94 11.46 19.20
CA GLY A 309 -35.83 11.30 18.06
C GLY A 309 -37.17 10.65 18.42
N ALA A 310 -38.09 10.64 17.45
CA ALA A 310 -39.35 9.92 17.56
C ALA A 310 -39.12 8.40 17.58
N TRP A 311 -39.93 7.68 18.36
CA TRP A 311 -40.01 6.23 18.28
C TRP A 311 -40.62 5.80 16.95
N ARG A 312 -40.01 4.78 16.34
CA ARG A 312 -40.49 4.09 15.15
C ARG A 312 -40.75 2.64 15.46
N ASP A 313 -41.85 2.10 14.95
CA ASP A 313 -42.18 0.70 15.14
C ASP A 313 -41.25 -0.17 14.26
N VAL A 314 -40.72 -1.24 14.86
CA VAL A 314 -39.91 -2.24 14.16
C VAL A 314 -40.85 -3.25 13.53
N VAL A 315 -40.89 -3.26 12.21
CA VAL A 315 -41.77 -4.17 11.44
C VAL A 315 -41.08 -5.48 11.08
N ALA A 316 -39.75 -5.50 10.99
CA ALA A 316 -38.95 -6.70 10.77
C ALA A 316 -37.54 -6.52 11.33
N TRP A 317 -36.87 -7.62 11.70
CA TRP A 317 -35.48 -7.60 12.13
C TRP A 317 -34.77 -8.93 11.86
N ALA A 318 -33.45 -8.89 11.78
CA ALA A 318 -32.59 -10.06 11.63
C ALA A 318 -31.30 -9.95 12.47
N GLY A 319 -30.78 -11.11 12.89
CA GLY A 319 -29.64 -11.22 13.81
C GLY A 319 -30.08 -11.73 15.20
N PRO A 320 -29.35 -11.40 16.28
CA PRO A 320 -28.13 -10.61 16.31
C PRO A 320 -26.91 -11.39 15.79
N TRP A 321 -26.01 -10.72 15.06
CA TRP A 321 -24.71 -11.27 14.68
C TRP A 321 -23.64 -10.81 15.68
N PRO A 322 -23.17 -11.68 16.58
CA PRO A 322 -22.13 -11.33 17.53
C PRO A 322 -20.77 -11.21 16.83
N CYS A 323 -19.98 -10.24 17.27
CA CYS A 323 -18.63 -9.98 16.80
C CYS A 323 -17.75 -9.66 18.01
N GLU A 324 -16.78 -10.54 18.28
CA GLU A 324 -15.78 -10.34 19.33
C GLU A 324 -14.40 -10.13 18.70
N GLU A 325 -13.78 -9.02 19.04
CA GLU A 325 -12.46 -8.62 18.54
C GLU A 325 -11.49 -8.49 19.71
N ARG A 326 -10.23 -8.89 19.46
CA ARG A 326 -9.13 -8.76 20.42
C ARG A 326 -9.49 -9.29 21.81
N TRP A 327 -10.20 -10.43 21.86
CA TRP A 327 -10.67 -11.03 23.12
C TRP A 327 -9.53 -11.42 24.06
N TRP A 328 -8.32 -11.57 23.52
CA TRP A 328 -7.07 -11.85 24.24
C TRP A 328 -6.40 -10.61 24.86
N ASP A 329 -6.83 -9.39 24.50
CA ASP A 329 -6.27 -8.13 25.02
C ASP A 329 -7.37 -7.30 25.68
N GLU A 330 -7.33 -7.23 27.01
CA GLU A 330 -8.35 -6.55 27.80
C GLU A 330 -8.47 -5.05 27.50
N ALA A 331 -7.37 -4.39 27.10
CA ALA A 331 -7.37 -2.96 26.80
C ALA A 331 -8.03 -2.64 25.44
N SER A 332 -7.99 -3.58 24.50
CA SER A 332 -8.49 -3.38 23.14
C SER A 332 -9.63 -4.32 22.75
N ARG A 333 -10.11 -5.14 23.70
CA ARG A 333 -11.25 -6.03 23.54
C ARG A 333 -12.48 -5.24 23.14
N ARG A 334 -13.12 -5.68 22.05
CA ARG A 334 -14.42 -5.16 21.62
C ARG A 334 -15.41 -6.28 21.50
N ARG A 335 -16.61 -6.07 22.04
CA ARG A 335 -17.72 -7.00 21.98
C ARG A 335 -18.92 -6.28 21.42
N ARG A 336 -19.36 -6.73 20.25
CA ARG A 336 -20.44 -6.12 19.48
C ARG A 336 -21.51 -7.15 19.13
N ALA A 337 -22.74 -6.70 18.98
CA ALA A 337 -23.81 -7.48 18.39
C ALA A 337 -24.59 -6.60 17.41
N ARG A 338 -24.69 -7.03 16.16
CA ARG A 338 -25.38 -6.27 15.11
C ARG A 338 -26.74 -6.83 14.83
N VAL A 339 -27.72 -5.97 14.63
CA VAL A 339 -29.10 -6.30 14.28
C VAL A 339 -29.51 -5.45 13.09
N GLN A 340 -30.07 -6.08 12.08
CA GLN A 340 -30.77 -5.37 11.00
C GLN A 340 -32.20 -5.13 11.45
N VAL A 341 -32.68 -3.89 11.34
CA VAL A 341 -34.00 -3.46 11.78
C VAL A 341 -34.67 -2.72 10.64
N VAL A 342 -35.90 -3.09 10.31
CA VAL A 342 -36.77 -2.37 9.36
C VAL A 342 -37.83 -1.65 10.18
N THR A 343 -38.02 -0.36 9.92
CA THR A 343 -39.04 0.46 10.58
C THR A 343 -40.31 0.60 9.74
N ASP A 344 -41.38 1.05 10.38
CA ASP A 344 -42.67 1.40 9.76
C ASP A 344 -42.60 2.42 8.62
N GLU A 345 -41.60 3.31 8.62
CA GLU A 345 -41.32 4.23 7.52
C GLU A 345 -40.53 3.61 6.35
N ALA A 346 -40.45 2.28 6.28
CA ALA A 346 -39.72 1.51 5.27
C ALA A 346 -38.22 1.82 5.18
N HIS A 347 -37.63 2.42 6.21
CA HIS A 347 -36.19 2.56 6.35
C HIS A 347 -35.62 1.34 7.06
N ALA A 348 -34.48 0.84 6.60
CA ALA A 348 -33.75 -0.21 7.28
C ALA A 348 -32.43 0.31 7.84
N HIS A 349 -32.07 -0.16 9.03
CA HIS A 349 -30.88 0.26 9.76
C HIS A 349 -30.08 -0.93 10.25
N LEU A 350 -28.75 -0.82 10.18
CA LEU A 350 -27.84 -1.70 10.87
C LEU A 350 -27.52 -1.09 12.24
N VAL A 351 -28.06 -1.69 13.29
CA VAL A 351 -27.92 -1.24 14.67
C VAL A 351 -26.88 -2.12 15.37
N VAL A 352 -25.93 -1.53 16.09
CA VAL A 352 -24.88 -2.23 16.83
C VAL A 352 -24.99 -1.96 18.32
N LEU A 353 -24.97 -3.03 19.12
CA LEU A 353 -24.83 -2.97 20.58
C LEU A 353 -23.34 -3.05 20.93
N GLU A 354 -22.81 -2.03 21.60
CA GLU A 354 -21.45 -2.02 22.14
C GLU A 354 -21.45 -1.33 23.51
N GLY A 355 -20.82 -1.93 24.52
CA GLY A 355 -20.77 -1.36 25.88
C GLY A 355 -22.15 -1.14 26.52
N GLY A 356 -23.15 -1.97 26.16
CA GLY A 356 -24.53 -1.85 26.66
C GLY A 356 -25.36 -0.74 26.02
N ARG A 357 -24.84 -0.07 24.97
CA ARG A 357 -25.53 1.01 24.26
C ARG A 357 -25.71 0.68 22.79
N TRP A 358 -26.84 1.09 22.23
CA TRP A 358 -27.16 0.90 20.82
C TRP A 358 -26.72 2.10 19.98
N TRP A 359 -26.29 1.82 18.76
CA TRP A 359 -25.85 2.81 17.79
C TRP A 359 -26.31 2.41 16.39
N ILE A 360 -26.66 3.38 15.54
CA ILE A 360 -26.82 3.18 14.10
C ILE A 360 -25.44 3.23 13.46
N GLU A 361 -24.97 2.10 12.93
CA GLU A 361 -23.72 2.00 12.19
C GLU A 361 -23.92 2.33 10.70
N ALA A 362 -25.06 1.92 10.14
CA ALA A 362 -25.37 2.14 8.73
C ALA A 362 -26.89 2.15 8.46
N THR A 363 -27.28 2.69 7.31
CA THR A 363 -28.67 2.76 6.81
C THR A 363 -28.74 2.15 5.41
N TYR A 364 -29.78 1.37 5.15
CA TYR A 364 -30.14 0.77 3.87
C TYR A 364 -31.11 1.70 3.11
N ASP A 365 -31.05 1.71 1.78
CA ASP A 365 -31.90 2.50 0.89
C ASP A 365 -33.01 1.69 0.20
#